data_AF-A0A9P5HHV3-F1
#
_entry.id   AF-A0A9P5HHV3-F1
#
_cell.length_a   1.000
_cell.length_b   1.000
_cell.length_c   1.000
_cell.angle_alpha   90.00
_cell.angle_beta   90.00
_cell.angle_gamma   90.00
#
_symmetry.space_group_name_H-M   'P 1'
#
loop_
_entity.id
_entity.type
_entity.pdbx_description
1 polymer ?
#
loop_
_entity_poly.entity_id
_entity_poly.type
_entity_poly.pdbx_seq_one_letter_code
_entity_poly.pdbx_strand_id
1 'polypeptide(L)'
;MSFVRSVIPEFEAANAKYAASFDKGHLPLPPGRKVAVVACMDARLDPAKVLGLQEGDAHVIRNAGGRTIDALRSLVISQQLLGTREIVIVHHTDCGMLTFSDTELKSKVRSELKEDADHIAFLPFKDLRQSVIDDIAILKKSPLVLDVPITGYIYDVKTGKAEKVKE
;
A
#
# COMPACT_ATOMS: atom_id res chain seq x y z
N MET A 1 26.62 10.71 18.35
CA MET A 1 26.01 9.94 17.24
C MET A 1 26.00 8.48 17.63
N SER A 2 24.84 7.88 17.85
CA SER A 2 24.72 6.43 18.04
C SER A 2 24.98 5.77 16.68
N PHE A 3 25.97 4.88 16.61
CA PHE A 3 26.25 4.11 15.41
C PHE A 3 25.16 3.03 15.28
N VAL A 4 24.18 3.25 14.41
CA VAL A 4 23.13 2.27 14.14
C VAL A 4 23.75 1.14 13.31
N ARG A 5 23.74 -0.09 13.86
CA ARG A 5 24.20 -1.28 13.13
C ARG A 5 23.25 -1.52 11.94
N SER A 6 23.82 -1.71 10.76
CA SER A 6 23.06 -1.96 9.53
C SER A 6 22.44 -3.37 9.54
N VAL A 7 21.18 -3.46 9.10
CA VAL A 7 20.43 -4.74 8.93
C VAL A 7 20.79 -5.47 7.63
N ILE A 8 21.54 -4.83 6.72
CA ILE A 8 21.84 -5.37 5.39
C ILE A 8 22.42 -6.80 5.40
N PRO A 9 23.40 -7.15 6.27
CA PRO A 9 23.93 -8.52 6.29
C PRO A 9 22.88 -9.59 6.60
N GLU A 10 21.87 -9.26 7.41
CA GLU A 10 20.78 -10.19 7.73
C GLU A 10 19.86 -10.40 6.53
N PHE A 11 19.57 -9.33 5.77
CA PHE A 11 18.78 -9.40 4.54
C PHE A 11 19.48 -10.20 3.44
N GLU A 12 20.79 -10.02 3.27
CA GLU A 12 21.60 -10.80 2.32
C GLU A 12 21.58 -12.29 2.66
N ALA A 13 21.76 -12.64 3.94
CA ALA A 13 21.71 -14.02 4.40
C ALA A 13 20.31 -14.64 4.23
N ALA A 14 19.24 -13.89 4.49
CA ALA A 14 17.86 -14.34 4.28
C ALA A 14 17.57 -14.58 2.79
N ASN A 15 18.00 -13.67 1.92
CA ASN A 15 17.81 -13.82 0.47
C ASN A 15 18.59 -15.00 -0.11
N ALA A 16 19.82 -15.25 0.37
CA ALA A 16 20.58 -16.42 -0.06
C ALA A 16 19.82 -17.74 0.22
N LYS A 17 19.13 -17.82 1.37
CA LYS A 17 18.26 -18.96 1.70
C LYS A 17 17.02 -19.04 0.80
N TYR A 18 16.37 -17.91 0.54
CA TYR A 18 15.22 -17.85 -0.37
C TYR A 18 15.60 -18.31 -1.79
N ALA A 19 16.72 -17.81 -2.33
CA ALA A 19 17.19 -18.13 -3.67
C ALA A 19 17.58 -19.60 -3.85
N ALA A 20 18.05 -20.27 -2.80
CA ALA A 20 18.48 -21.67 -2.87
C ALA A 20 17.35 -22.66 -3.20
N SER A 21 16.09 -22.30 -2.95
CA SER A 21 14.91 -23.12 -3.29
C SER A 21 13.94 -22.40 -4.24
N PHE A 22 14.39 -21.34 -4.92
CA PHE A 22 13.53 -20.56 -5.82
C PHE A 22 13.31 -21.27 -7.15
N ASP A 23 12.05 -21.47 -7.53
CA ASP A 23 11.63 -22.18 -8.76
C ASP A 23 10.71 -21.35 -9.68
N LYS A 24 10.51 -20.06 -9.36
CA LYS A 24 9.50 -19.20 -9.98
C LYS A 24 10.02 -18.28 -11.09
N GLY A 25 11.21 -18.57 -11.64
CA GLY A 25 11.86 -17.74 -12.66
C GLY A 25 11.13 -17.70 -14.01
N HIS A 26 10.14 -18.56 -14.19
CA HIS A 26 9.33 -18.66 -15.41
C HIS A 26 8.04 -17.83 -15.37
N LEU A 27 7.71 -17.20 -14.24
CA LEU A 27 6.50 -16.40 -14.10
C LEU A 27 6.54 -15.18 -15.06
N PRO A 28 5.43 -14.89 -15.77
CA PRO A 28 5.39 -13.77 -16.70
C PRO A 28 5.24 -12.43 -15.95
N LEU A 29 5.51 -11.32 -16.66
CA LEU A 29 5.38 -9.97 -16.10
C LEU A 29 3.93 -9.58 -15.74
N PRO A 30 2.90 -9.82 -16.59
CA PRO A 30 1.52 -9.49 -16.25
C PRO A 30 0.97 -10.36 -15.09
N PRO A 31 0.28 -9.77 -14.09
CA PRO A 31 -0.26 -10.55 -12.98
C PRO A 31 -1.33 -11.54 -13.40
N GLY A 32 -1.20 -12.80 -12.97
CA GLY A 32 -2.05 -13.91 -13.38
C GLY A 32 -3.53 -13.73 -13.02
N ARG A 33 -3.83 -13.11 -11.87
CA ARG A 33 -5.22 -12.83 -11.45
C ARG A 33 -5.76 -11.51 -11.97
N LYS A 34 -4.93 -10.71 -12.65
CA LYS A 34 -5.27 -9.37 -13.13
C LYS A 34 -5.74 -8.43 -12.01
N VAL A 35 -5.21 -8.58 -10.80
CA VAL A 35 -5.55 -7.73 -9.64
C VAL A 35 -4.42 -6.74 -9.34
N ALA A 36 -4.78 -5.52 -8.95
CA ALA A 36 -3.89 -4.59 -8.29
C ALA A 36 -4.36 -4.32 -6.85
N VAL A 37 -3.50 -4.57 -5.87
CA VAL A 37 -3.76 -4.28 -4.45
C VAL A 37 -3.08 -2.96 -4.09
N VAL A 38 -3.81 -2.06 -3.45
CA VAL A 38 -3.30 -0.84 -2.81
C VAL A 38 -3.42 -1.00 -1.31
N ALA A 39 -2.31 -0.91 -0.58
CA ALA A 39 -2.28 -1.14 0.86
C ALA A 39 -1.35 -0.18 1.61
N CYS A 40 -1.54 -0.05 2.92
CA CYS A 40 -0.60 0.72 3.74
C CYS A 40 0.79 0.07 3.79
N MET A 41 1.84 0.86 3.97
CA MET A 41 3.23 0.42 4.20
C MET A 41 3.49 -0.15 5.61
N ASP A 42 2.46 -0.26 6.45
CA ASP A 42 2.58 -0.77 7.82
C ASP A 42 3.29 -2.13 7.88
N ALA A 43 4.32 -2.22 8.73
CA ALA A 43 5.17 -3.41 8.85
C ALA A 43 4.43 -4.66 9.37
N ARG A 44 3.25 -4.49 9.99
CA ARG A 44 2.39 -5.57 10.51
C ARG A 44 1.42 -6.12 9.46
N LEU A 45 1.37 -5.49 8.28
CA LEU A 45 0.56 -5.92 7.14
C LEU A 45 1.46 -6.49 6.05
N ASP A 46 1.24 -7.77 5.74
CA ASP A 46 1.78 -8.43 4.55
C ASP A 46 0.59 -8.71 3.61
N PRO A 47 0.32 -7.85 2.60
CA PRO A 47 -0.87 -7.97 1.76
C PRO A 47 -0.96 -9.31 1.03
N ALA A 48 0.18 -9.89 0.66
CA ALA A 48 0.20 -11.19 -0.03
C ALA A 48 -0.31 -12.29 0.91
N LYS A 49 0.19 -12.34 2.15
CA LYS A 49 -0.28 -13.33 3.13
C LYS A 49 -1.73 -13.12 3.55
N VAL A 50 -2.13 -11.86 3.80
CA VAL A 50 -3.50 -11.54 4.24
C VAL A 50 -4.54 -11.92 3.18
N LEU A 51 -4.21 -11.77 1.90
CA LEU A 51 -5.11 -12.06 0.78
C LEU A 51 -4.89 -13.44 0.14
N GLY A 52 -3.95 -14.25 0.66
CA GLY A 52 -3.64 -15.58 0.12
C GLY A 52 -3.05 -15.54 -1.30
N LEU A 53 -2.26 -14.51 -1.61
CA LEU A 53 -1.61 -14.34 -2.90
C LEU A 53 -0.27 -15.08 -2.94
N GLN A 54 0.05 -15.61 -4.11
CA GLN A 54 1.37 -16.15 -4.47
C GLN A 54 2.11 -15.18 -5.40
N GLU A 55 3.41 -15.39 -5.57
CA GLU A 55 4.21 -14.61 -6.53
C GLU A 55 3.61 -14.71 -7.93
N GLY A 56 3.48 -13.56 -8.60
CA GLY A 56 2.85 -13.46 -9.92
C GLY A 56 1.32 -13.27 -9.90
N ASP A 57 0.63 -13.41 -8.76
CA ASP A 57 -0.84 -13.31 -8.72
C ASP A 57 -1.35 -11.88 -8.98
N ALA A 58 -0.78 -10.89 -8.30
CA ALA A 58 -1.26 -9.51 -8.28
C ALA A 58 -0.11 -8.50 -8.20
N HIS A 59 -0.35 -7.27 -8.66
CA HIS A 59 0.49 -6.15 -8.24
C HIS A 59 0.15 -5.73 -6.82
N VAL A 60 1.16 -5.38 -6.03
CA VAL A 60 0.99 -4.88 -4.66
C VAL A 60 1.67 -3.52 -4.55
N ILE A 61 0.87 -2.47 -4.47
CA ILE A 61 1.28 -1.07 -4.35
C ILE A 61 1.12 -0.67 -2.89
N ARG A 62 2.19 -0.14 -2.28
CA ARG A 62 2.17 0.24 -0.86
C ARG A 62 2.70 1.65 -0.63
N ASN A 63 1.97 2.43 0.17
CA ASN A 63 2.37 3.77 0.62
C ASN A 63 1.82 4.07 2.02
N ALA A 64 2.10 5.25 2.57
CA ALA A 64 1.58 5.66 3.87
C ALA A 64 0.06 5.77 3.83
N GLY A 65 -0.64 4.93 4.60
CA GLY A 65 -2.11 4.90 4.68
C GLY A 65 -2.82 4.07 3.61
N GLY A 66 -2.14 3.64 2.55
CA GLY A 66 -2.78 2.95 1.43
C GLY A 66 -3.56 3.88 0.50
N ARG A 67 -3.15 5.16 0.42
CA ARG A 67 -3.88 6.21 -0.27
C ARG A 67 -3.87 6.02 -1.78
N THR A 68 -5.05 6.01 -2.38
CA THR A 68 -5.20 5.75 -3.83
C THR A 68 -4.72 6.89 -4.71
N ILE A 69 -4.76 8.13 -4.23
CA ILE A 69 -4.18 9.31 -4.92
C ILE A 69 -2.70 9.08 -5.22
N ASP A 70 -1.94 8.63 -4.23
CA ASP A 70 -0.50 8.39 -4.37
C ASP A 70 -0.20 7.09 -5.15
N ALA A 71 -1.15 6.15 -5.17
CA ALA A 71 -1.05 4.92 -5.96
C ALA A 71 -1.45 5.08 -7.45
N LEU A 72 -2.08 6.20 -7.84
CA LEU A 72 -2.76 6.35 -9.14
C LEU A 72 -1.83 6.09 -10.33
N ARG A 73 -0.62 6.65 -10.32
CA ARG A 73 0.39 6.43 -11.38
C ARG A 73 0.67 4.93 -11.58
N SER A 74 0.82 4.19 -10.49
CA SER A 74 1.09 2.75 -10.52
C SER A 74 -0.12 1.95 -11.00
N LEU A 75 -1.33 2.34 -10.59
CA LEU A 75 -2.58 1.72 -11.06
C LEU A 75 -2.78 1.88 -12.57
N VAL A 76 -2.50 3.07 -13.12
CA VAL A 76 -2.58 3.32 -14.56
C VAL A 76 -1.63 2.40 -15.33
N ILE A 77 -0.37 2.30 -14.92
CA ILE A 77 0.61 1.37 -15.52
C ILE A 77 0.11 -0.07 -15.42
N SER A 78 -0.36 -0.48 -14.24
CA SER A 78 -0.88 -1.82 -13.96
C SER A 78 -2.05 -2.20 -14.88
N GLN A 79 -2.94 -1.26 -15.19
CA GLN A 79 -4.10 -1.53 -16.05
C GLN A 79 -3.77 -1.48 -17.53
N GLN A 80 -3.05 -0.44 -17.95
CA GLN A 80 -2.81 -0.13 -19.36
C GLN A 80 -1.69 -0.98 -19.97
N LEU A 81 -0.62 -1.24 -19.23
CA LEU A 81 0.54 -1.98 -19.73
C LEU A 81 0.53 -3.45 -19.32
N LEU A 82 -0.07 -3.76 -18.16
CA LEU A 82 0.07 -5.08 -17.51
C LEU A 82 -1.26 -5.81 -17.30
N GLY A 83 -2.37 -5.25 -17.81
CA GLY A 83 -3.61 -6.00 -18.00
C GLY A 83 -4.47 -6.23 -16.76
N THR A 84 -4.22 -5.56 -15.62
CA THR A 84 -5.08 -5.68 -14.44
C THR A 84 -6.49 -5.12 -14.68
N ARG A 85 -7.51 -5.77 -14.11
CA ARG A 85 -8.95 -5.50 -14.30
C ARG A 85 -9.75 -5.57 -13.00
N GLU A 86 -9.08 -5.49 -11.85
CA GLU A 86 -9.70 -5.41 -10.54
C GLU A 86 -8.76 -4.69 -9.58
N ILE A 87 -9.32 -3.87 -8.68
CA ILE A 87 -8.56 -3.13 -7.67
C ILE A 87 -9.07 -3.49 -6.27
N VAL A 88 -8.14 -3.81 -5.39
CA VAL A 88 -8.40 -4.08 -3.97
C VAL A 88 -7.69 -3.02 -3.12
N ILE A 89 -8.42 -2.34 -2.26
CA ILE A 89 -7.87 -1.34 -1.33
C ILE A 89 -7.88 -1.94 0.08
N VAL A 90 -6.75 -1.89 0.78
CA VAL A 90 -6.60 -2.41 2.15
C VAL A 90 -6.02 -1.33 3.06
N HIS A 91 -6.90 -0.68 3.81
CA HIS A 91 -6.49 0.13 4.96
C HIS A 91 -6.42 -0.76 6.21
N HIS A 92 -5.98 -0.24 7.34
CA HIS A 92 -5.88 -1.04 8.56
C HIS A 92 -6.15 -0.24 9.83
N THR A 93 -6.55 -0.95 10.88
CA THR A 93 -6.68 -0.41 12.24
C THR A 93 -5.34 0.04 12.79
N ASP A 94 -5.34 0.99 13.72
CA ASP A 94 -4.11 1.49 14.36
C ASP A 94 -3.07 2.01 13.33
N CYS A 95 -3.57 2.69 12.30
CA CYS A 95 -2.76 3.33 11.29
C CYS A 95 -2.19 4.64 11.79
N GLY A 96 -0.89 4.86 11.59
CA GLY A 96 -0.24 6.14 11.93
C GLY A 96 -0.87 7.35 11.24
N MET A 97 -1.50 7.16 10.07
CA MET A 97 -2.19 8.24 9.35
C MET A 97 -3.44 8.77 10.05
N LEU A 98 -3.90 8.12 11.13
CA LEU A 98 -4.97 8.60 12.02
C LEU A 98 -4.46 9.51 13.14
N THR A 99 -3.14 9.53 13.40
CA THR A 99 -2.59 10.08 14.64
C THR A 99 -2.02 11.49 14.49
N PHE A 100 -2.19 12.11 13.32
CA PHE A 100 -1.66 13.45 13.04
C PHE A 100 -2.47 14.14 11.93
N SER A 101 -2.26 15.45 11.81
CA SER A 101 -2.70 16.30 10.70
C SER A 101 -1.51 16.79 9.87
N ASP A 102 -1.78 17.18 8.62
CA ASP A 102 -0.77 17.74 7.72
C ASP A 102 0.00 18.90 8.39
N THR A 103 -0.70 19.80 9.08
CA THR A 103 -0.11 20.94 9.77
C THR A 103 0.84 20.51 10.89
N GLU A 104 0.50 19.48 11.67
CA GLU A 104 1.36 18.99 12.75
C GLU A 104 2.64 18.37 12.21
N LEU A 105 2.56 17.53 11.17
CA LEU A 105 3.73 16.92 10.58
C LEU A 105 4.64 17.97 9.91
N LYS A 106 4.07 18.93 9.18
CA LYS A 106 4.83 20.04 8.58
C LYS A 106 5.55 20.87 9.66
N SER A 107 4.88 21.14 10.77
CA SER A 107 5.47 21.86 11.91
C SER A 107 6.62 21.07 12.55
N LYS A 108 6.47 19.76 12.69
CA LYS A 108 7.53 18.88 13.19
C LYS A 108 8.74 18.86 12.26
N VAL A 109 8.54 18.75 10.95
CA VAL A 109 9.61 18.81 9.94
C VAL A 109 10.39 20.13 10.03
N ARG A 110 9.69 21.26 10.08
CA ARG A 110 10.33 22.58 10.27
C ARG A 110 11.13 22.67 11.56
N SER A 111 10.62 22.08 12.64
CA SER A 111 11.29 22.11 13.95
C SER A 111 12.55 21.22 13.98
N GLU A 112 12.45 19.99 13.49
CA GLU A 112 13.50 18.97 13.65
C GLU A 112 14.53 19.01 12.53
N LEU A 113 14.10 19.21 11.29
CA LEU A 113 14.97 19.19 10.11
C LEU A 113 15.36 20.59 9.65
N LYS A 114 14.69 21.64 10.14
CA LYS A 114 14.88 23.03 9.70
C LYS A 114 14.56 23.25 8.22
N GLU A 115 13.65 22.46 7.67
CA GLU A 115 13.22 22.49 6.27
C GLU A 115 11.70 22.69 6.13
N ASP A 116 11.24 23.10 4.94
CA ASP A 116 9.82 23.30 4.63
C ASP A 116 9.21 22.17 3.79
N ALA A 117 8.01 21.72 4.18
CA ALA A 117 7.27 20.64 3.51
C ALA A 117 5.86 21.06 3.05
N ASP A 118 5.60 22.36 2.85
CA ASP A 118 4.26 22.85 2.49
C ASP A 118 3.79 22.34 1.13
N HIS A 119 4.73 22.09 0.22
CA HIS A 119 4.50 21.53 -1.11
C HIS A 119 4.11 20.04 -1.09
N ILE A 120 4.19 19.37 0.07
CA ILE A 120 3.82 17.97 0.24
C ILE A 120 2.43 17.90 0.90
N ALA A 121 1.54 17.09 0.34
CA ALA A 121 0.34 16.64 1.03
C ALA A 121 0.61 15.26 1.64
N PHE A 122 0.59 15.15 2.97
CA PHE A 122 0.87 13.89 3.67
C PHE A 122 -0.34 12.97 3.74
N LEU A 123 -1.54 13.45 3.36
CA LEU A 123 -2.75 12.64 3.21
C LEU A 123 -3.19 11.88 4.49
N PRO A 124 -3.19 12.48 5.69
CA PRO A 124 -3.80 11.86 6.86
C PRO A 124 -5.32 11.75 6.70
N PHE A 125 -5.95 10.96 7.55
CA PHE A 125 -7.40 10.81 7.60
C PHE A 125 -7.87 10.72 9.05
N LYS A 126 -9.13 11.12 9.32
CA LYS A 126 -9.70 11.14 10.67
C LYS A 126 -10.59 9.95 10.98
N ASP A 127 -11.13 9.32 9.93
CA ASP A 127 -11.98 8.15 10.04
C ASP A 127 -11.46 7.07 9.08
N LEU A 128 -11.21 5.89 9.65
CA LEU A 128 -10.62 4.76 8.92
C LEU A 128 -11.59 4.17 7.89
N ARG A 129 -12.89 4.09 8.20
CA ARG A 129 -13.87 3.54 7.28
C ARG A 129 -14.12 4.51 6.13
N GLN A 130 -14.27 5.78 6.47
CA GLN A 130 -14.47 6.84 5.50
C GLN A 130 -13.27 6.96 4.56
N SER A 131 -12.03 6.81 5.04
CA SER A 131 -10.86 6.87 4.16
C SER A 131 -10.87 5.79 3.08
N VAL A 132 -11.36 4.58 3.38
CA VAL A 132 -11.55 3.53 2.36
C VAL A 132 -12.63 3.93 1.35
N ILE A 133 -13.76 4.45 1.82
CA ILE A 133 -14.87 4.89 0.97
C ILE A 133 -14.43 6.02 0.04
N ASP A 134 -13.72 7.00 0.57
CA ASP A 134 -13.20 8.14 -0.18
C ASP A 134 -12.22 7.68 -1.26
N ASP A 135 -11.30 6.78 -0.90
CA ASP A 135 -10.29 6.28 -1.83
C ASP A 135 -10.89 5.38 -2.93
N ILE A 136 -11.97 4.64 -2.65
CA ILE A 136 -12.79 3.97 -3.68
C ILE A 136 -13.43 5.02 -4.59
N ALA A 137 -14.07 6.05 -4.03
CA ALA A 137 -14.80 7.05 -4.78
C ALA A 137 -13.88 7.87 -5.70
N ILE A 138 -12.64 8.14 -5.26
CA ILE A 138 -11.60 8.80 -6.07
C ILE A 138 -11.29 7.96 -7.32
N LEU A 139 -11.09 6.65 -7.15
CA LEU A 139 -10.79 5.77 -8.28
C LEU A 139 -11.98 5.63 -9.23
N LYS A 140 -13.20 5.44 -8.71
CA LYS A 140 -14.44 5.35 -9.52
C LYS A 140 -14.70 6.62 -10.35
N LYS A 141 -14.29 7.80 -9.86
CA LYS A 141 -14.45 9.09 -10.56
C LYS A 141 -13.29 9.42 -11.50
N SER A 142 -12.18 8.68 -11.43
CA SER A 142 -10.98 9.00 -12.19
C SER A 142 -11.12 8.54 -13.65
N PRO A 143 -10.96 9.44 -14.65
CA PRO A 143 -10.98 9.04 -16.06
C PRO A 143 -9.73 8.23 -16.47
N LEU A 144 -8.74 8.11 -15.58
CA LEU A 144 -7.51 7.36 -15.82
C LEU A 144 -7.60 5.90 -15.36
N VAL A 145 -8.68 5.55 -14.64
CA VAL A 145 -8.92 4.21 -14.12
C VAL A 145 -10.03 3.58 -14.94
N LEU A 146 -9.82 2.34 -15.40
CA LEU A 146 -10.85 1.59 -16.12
C LEU A 146 -12.09 1.37 -15.25
N ASP A 147 -13.27 1.29 -15.87
CA ASP A 147 -14.50 0.89 -15.19
C ASP A 147 -14.44 -0.61 -14.85
N VAL A 148 -13.93 -0.91 -13.66
CA VAL A 148 -13.68 -2.26 -13.16
C VAL A 148 -14.09 -2.40 -11.70
N PRO A 149 -14.26 -3.62 -11.17
CA PRO A 149 -14.53 -3.81 -9.75
C PRO A 149 -13.45 -3.20 -8.87
N ILE A 150 -13.88 -2.43 -7.87
CA ILE A 150 -13.04 -1.84 -6.82
C ILE A 150 -13.64 -2.24 -5.48
N THR A 151 -12.87 -2.94 -4.65
CA THR A 151 -13.32 -3.39 -3.32
C THR A 151 -12.38 -2.90 -2.22
N GLY A 152 -12.95 -2.32 -1.17
CA GLY A 152 -12.21 -1.88 0.01
C GLY A 152 -12.32 -2.83 1.20
N TYR A 153 -11.22 -2.99 1.94
CA TYR A 153 -11.12 -3.75 3.17
C TYR A 153 -10.46 -2.92 4.27
N ILE A 154 -10.83 -3.23 5.52
CA ILE A 154 -10.08 -2.85 6.71
C ILE A 154 -9.44 -4.11 7.28
N TYR A 155 -8.11 -4.11 7.35
CA TYR A 155 -7.32 -5.11 8.05
C TYR A 155 -7.20 -4.76 9.53
N ASP A 156 -7.60 -5.67 10.41
CA ASP A 156 -7.40 -5.54 11.84
C ASP A 156 -6.02 -6.11 12.23
N VAL A 157 -5.11 -5.21 12.61
CA VAL A 157 -3.72 -5.57 12.97
C VAL A 157 -3.63 -6.44 14.23
N LYS A 158 -4.68 -6.51 15.04
CA LYS A 158 -4.72 -7.32 16.27
C LYS A 158 -5.19 -8.74 16.00
N THR A 159 -6.10 -8.93 15.06
CA THR A 159 -6.73 -10.23 14.80
C THR A 159 -6.29 -10.89 13.49
N GLY A 160 -5.66 -10.13 12.59
CA GLY A 160 -5.26 -10.59 11.26
C GLY A 160 -6.42 -10.67 10.26
N LYS A 161 -7.63 -10.26 10.63
CA LYS A 161 -8.82 -10.33 9.76
C LYS A 161 -8.88 -9.14 8.82
N ALA A 162 -9.29 -9.38 7.57
CA ALA A 162 -9.64 -8.34 6.62
C ALA A 162 -11.16 -8.31 6.42
N GLU A 163 -11.80 -7.22 6.82
CA GLU A 163 -13.25 -7.06 6.72
C GLU A 163 -13.61 -6.11 5.58
N LYS A 164 -14.52 -6.56 4.69
CA LYS A 164 -14.98 -5.75 3.57
C LYS A 164 -15.75 -4.55 4.08
N VAL A 165 -15.39 -3.36 3.60
CA VAL A 165 -16.13 -2.13 3.86
C VAL A 165 -17.40 -2.15 3.00
N LYS A 166 -18.55 -1.93 3.64
CA LYS A 166 -19.83 -1.74 2.94
C LYS A 166 -20.00 -0.25 2.66
N GLU A 167 -20.15 0.09 1.39
CA GLU A 167 -20.55 1.43 0.92
C GLU A 167 -21.97 1.76 1.39
#